data_AF-A0A7G5MPT7-F1
#
_entry.id   AF-A0A7G5MPT7-F1
#
_cell.length_a   1.000
_cell.length_b   1.000
_cell.length_c   1.000
_cell.angle_alpha   90.00
_cell.angle_beta   90.00
_cell.angle_gamma   90.00
#
_symmetry.space_group_name_H-M   'P 1'
#
loop_
_entity.id
_entity.type
_entity.pdbx_description
1 polymer ?
#
loop_
_entity_poly.entity_id
_entity_poly.type
_entity_poly.pdbx_seq_one_letter_code
_entity_poly.pdbx_strand_id
1 'polypeptide(L)'
;MSIFQTVKENVTARQAAEQYGLRISRNGMICCPFHDDRHPSMKVDKGFCCFACGAKGDVITFVADFFHLAPLEAAKKLAEDFQIPIFTDNAKKRNASKKKEKPKKTLYQTEKKFEEWERESIRILSDYLHLLEEWKIRYAPKIPEEEWKAEFIEACQQTEKINYYLDLLVFGELQDRIEFLLDSGKDVKRIEERMGEYRRNNKEQTGRSIESERNEL
;
A
#
# COMPACT_ATOMS: atom_id res chain seq x y z
N MET A 1 -3.21 -3.73 37.06
CA MET A 1 -4.05 -3.70 35.83
C MET A 1 -3.19 -3.30 34.64
N SER A 2 -3.51 -3.76 33.43
CA SER A 2 -2.77 -3.35 32.23
C SER A 2 -3.19 -1.95 31.78
N ILE A 3 -2.30 -1.19 31.15
CA ILE A 3 -2.63 0.12 30.55
C ILE A 3 -3.85 0.05 29.64
N PHE A 4 -3.97 -1.02 28.84
CA PHE A 4 -5.11 -1.22 27.94
C PHE A 4 -6.43 -1.33 28.69
N GLN A 5 -6.46 -2.09 29.79
CA GLN A 5 -7.66 -2.24 30.60
C GLN A 5 -8.02 -0.92 31.29
N THR A 6 -7.03 -0.27 31.92
CA THR A 6 -7.22 1.01 32.60
C THR A 6 -7.78 2.07 31.66
N VAL A 7 -7.23 2.19 30.45
CA VAL A 7 -7.72 3.15 29.45
C VAL A 7 -9.15 2.85 29.03
N LYS A 8 -9.47 1.58 28.71
CA LYS A 8 -10.83 1.18 28.29
C LYS A 8 -11.90 1.38 29.36
N GLU A 9 -11.53 1.34 30.63
CA GLU A 9 -12.45 1.58 31.75
C GLU A 9 -12.68 3.06 32.03
N ASN A 10 -11.73 3.93 31.66
CA ASN A 10 -11.77 5.36 31.98
C ASN A 10 -12.19 6.25 30.80
N VAL A 11 -11.99 5.80 29.55
CA VAL A 11 -12.28 6.60 28.36
C VAL A 11 -13.07 5.80 27.34
N THR A 12 -14.09 6.45 26.78
CA THR A 12 -14.94 5.93 25.70
C THR A 12 -14.51 6.49 24.34
N ALA A 13 -14.84 5.78 23.25
CA ALA A 13 -14.62 6.30 21.89
C ALA A 13 -15.33 7.63 21.65
N ARG A 14 -16.52 7.84 22.26
CA ARG A 14 -17.23 9.12 22.22
C ARG A 14 -16.41 10.26 22.84
N GLN A 15 -15.87 10.06 24.05
CA GLN A 15 -15.06 11.08 24.72
C GLN A 15 -13.78 11.40 23.94
N ALA A 16 -13.13 10.37 23.38
CA ALA A 16 -11.98 10.54 22.50
C ALA A 16 -12.35 11.36 21.26
N ALA A 17 -13.44 11.01 20.57
CA ALA A 17 -13.92 11.74 19.39
C ALA A 17 -14.18 13.23 19.69
N GLU A 18 -14.82 13.53 20.83
CA GLU A 18 -15.11 14.89 21.27
C GLU A 18 -13.83 15.68 21.56
N GLN A 19 -12.90 15.09 22.32
CA GLN A 19 -11.61 15.68 22.67
C GLN A 19 -10.76 16.00 21.42
N TYR A 20 -10.87 15.18 20.38
CA TYR A 20 -10.14 15.37 19.14
C TYR A 20 -10.89 16.21 18.09
N GLY A 21 -11.97 16.89 18.50
CA GLY A 21 -12.64 17.91 17.69
C GLY A 21 -13.64 17.37 16.67
N LEU A 22 -14.08 16.11 16.79
CA LEU A 22 -15.11 15.55 15.93
C LEU A 22 -16.50 15.99 16.40
N ARG A 23 -17.34 16.42 15.46
CA ARG A 23 -18.70 16.86 15.76
C ARG A 23 -19.61 15.65 15.99
N ILE A 24 -20.10 15.52 17.22
CA ILE A 24 -20.99 14.43 17.64
C ILE A 24 -22.43 14.91 17.64
N SER A 25 -23.30 14.22 16.90
CA SER A 25 -24.73 14.48 16.90
C SER A 25 -25.40 14.02 18.21
N ARG A 26 -26.66 14.42 18.43
CA ARG A 26 -27.46 14.01 19.61
C ARG A 26 -27.60 12.48 19.73
N ASN A 27 -27.66 11.77 18.60
CA ASN A 27 -27.72 10.31 18.59
C ASN A 27 -26.34 9.64 18.61
N GLY A 28 -25.25 10.37 18.88
CA GLY A 28 -23.90 9.78 18.97
C GLY A 28 -23.32 9.32 17.63
N MET A 29 -23.77 9.94 16.53
CA MET A 29 -23.25 9.70 15.20
C MET A 29 -22.22 10.76 14.84
N ILE A 30 -21.20 10.37 14.10
CA ILE A 30 -20.18 11.24 13.51
C ILE A 30 -19.97 10.88 12.04
N CYS A 31 -19.47 11.84 11.25
CA CYS A 31 -18.83 11.48 9.98
C CYS A 31 -17.61 10.63 10.30
N CYS A 32 -17.49 9.48 9.65
CA CYS A 32 -16.40 8.55 9.87
C CYS A 32 -15.07 9.21 9.45
N PRO A 33 -14.09 9.34 10.35
CA PRO A 33 -12.79 9.89 10.00
C PRO A 33 -11.89 8.91 9.22
N PHE A 34 -12.35 7.67 8.98
CA PHE A 34 -11.58 6.60 8.36
C PHE A 34 -11.89 6.38 6.87
N HIS A 35 -12.81 7.16 6.30
CA HIS A 35 -13.05 7.23 4.84
C HIS A 35 -13.62 8.61 4.47
N ASP A 36 -13.73 8.93 3.18
CA ASP A 36 -14.34 10.19 2.71
C ASP A 36 -15.86 10.17 2.95
N ASP A 37 -16.27 10.59 4.14
CA ASP A 37 -17.65 10.51 4.61
C ASP A 37 -18.35 11.89 4.63
N ARG A 38 -19.42 12.02 3.84
CA ARG A 38 -20.22 13.26 3.75
C ARG A 38 -21.42 13.27 4.70
N HIS A 39 -21.83 12.12 5.22
CA HIS A 39 -23.02 11.98 6.07
C HIS A 39 -22.69 11.12 7.28
N PRO A 40 -23.05 11.51 8.52
CA PRO A 40 -22.69 10.75 9.72
C PRO A 40 -23.01 9.24 9.63
N SER A 41 -21.99 8.42 9.41
CA SER A 41 -22.12 6.97 9.21
C SER A 41 -21.50 6.13 10.34
N MET A 42 -20.82 6.78 11.30
CA MET A 42 -20.19 6.10 12.42
C MET A 42 -20.90 6.40 13.73
N LYS A 43 -21.30 5.35 14.45
CA LYS A 43 -21.77 5.43 15.84
C LYS A 43 -20.58 5.38 16.79
N VAL A 44 -20.52 6.34 17.72
CA VAL A 44 -19.54 6.36 18.82
C VAL A 44 -20.24 6.35 20.19
N ASP A 45 -19.81 5.42 21.04
CA ASP A 45 -20.20 5.28 22.44
C ASP A 45 -18.98 4.76 23.23
N LYS A 46 -19.07 3.65 23.98
CA LYS A 46 -17.89 2.98 24.57
C LYS A 46 -16.85 2.58 23.51
N GLY A 47 -17.33 2.04 22.39
CA GLY A 47 -16.55 1.77 21.18
C GLY A 47 -17.11 2.53 19.99
N PHE A 48 -16.68 2.15 18.79
CA PHE A 48 -17.19 2.71 17.55
C PHE A 48 -17.57 1.63 16.55
N CYS A 49 -18.51 1.97 15.66
CA CYS A 49 -18.86 1.15 14.50
C CYS A 49 -19.31 2.08 13.36
N CYS A 50 -18.66 1.97 12.21
CA CYS A 50 -19.03 2.63 10.97
C CYS A 50 -19.85 1.68 10.10
N PHE A 51 -21.07 2.10 9.78
CA PHE A 51 -21.99 1.29 8.97
C PHE A 51 -21.69 1.36 7.46
N ALA A 52 -20.88 2.33 7.02
CA ALA A 52 -20.52 2.49 5.61
C ALA A 52 -19.24 1.70 5.24
N CYS A 53 -18.15 1.86 6.00
CA CYS A 53 -16.87 1.19 5.70
C CYS A 53 -16.57 -0.03 6.57
N GLY A 54 -17.43 -0.35 7.54
CA GLY A 54 -17.26 -1.52 8.42
C GLY A 54 -16.23 -1.36 9.55
N ALA A 55 -15.53 -0.22 9.63
CA ALA A 55 -14.57 0.06 10.70
C ALA A 55 -15.25 -0.01 12.07
N LYS A 56 -14.69 -0.79 13.00
CA LYS A 56 -15.25 -1.00 14.33
C LYS A 56 -14.16 -1.32 15.34
N GLY A 57 -14.38 -0.96 16.61
CA GLY A 57 -13.42 -1.25 17.66
C GLY A 57 -13.73 -0.53 18.96
N ASP A 58 -12.77 -0.58 19.88
CA ASP A 58 -12.82 0.17 21.13
C ASP A 58 -12.12 1.53 20.99
N VAL A 59 -12.06 2.29 22.09
CA VAL A 59 -11.41 3.60 22.15
C VAL A 59 -9.94 3.57 21.72
N ILE A 60 -9.21 2.48 21.99
CA ILE A 60 -7.79 2.38 21.66
C ILE A 60 -7.63 2.14 20.17
N THR A 61 -8.45 1.26 19.59
CA THR A 61 -8.52 1.08 18.13
C THR A 61 -8.88 2.41 17.45
N PHE A 62 -9.87 3.13 17.97
CA PHE A 62 -10.29 4.42 17.42
C PHE A 62 -9.13 5.43 17.37
N VAL A 63 -8.39 5.60 18.46
CA VAL A 63 -7.25 6.54 18.54
C VAL A 63 -6.05 6.04 17.73
N ALA A 64 -5.82 4.73 17.69
CA ALA A 64 -4.77 4.14 16.88
C ALA A 64 -4.99 4.43 15.40
N ASP A 65 -6.23 4.27 14.91
CA ASP A 65 -6.58 4.53 13.52
C ASP A 65 -6.62 6.03 13.23
N PHE A 66 -7.14 6.83 14.16
CA PHE A 66 -7.28 8.29 14.00
C PHE A 66 -5.93 9.05 13.98
N PHE A 67 -4.96 8.62 14.79
CA PHE A 67 -3.62 9.23 14.83
C PHE A 67 -2.52 8.39 14.16
N HIS A 68 -2.88 7.27 13.55
CA HIS A 68 -1.95 6.31 12.94
C HIS A 68 -0.86 5.80 13.90
N LEU A 69 -1.26 5.46 15.13
CA LEU A 69 -0.38 5.00 16.21
C LEU A 69 -0.43 3.48 16.39
N ALA A 70 0.64 2.88 16.92
CA ALA A 70 0.55 1.50 17.40
C ALA A 70 -0.41 1.41 18.62
N PRO A 71 -1.07 0.27 18.90
CA PRO A 71 -2.05 0.18 19.99
C PRO A 71 -1.53 0.60 21.36
N LEU A 72 -0.26 0.30 21.68
CA LEU A 72 0.37 0.72 22.94
C LEU A 72 0.61 2.24 22.98
N GLU A 73 0.95 2.85 21.86
CA GLU A 73 1.14 4.30 21.75
C GLU A 73 -0.19 5.03 21.83
N ALA A 74 -1.23 4.52 21.19
CA ALA A 74 -2.60 5.02 21.32
C ALA A 74 -3.10 4.94 22.78
N ALA A 75 -2.84 3.82 23.47
CA ALA A 75 -3.17 3.68 24.89
C ALA A 75 -2.41 4.69 25.78
N LYS A 76 -1.12 4.94 25.51
CA LYS A 76 -0.33 5.95 26.22
C LYS A 76 -0.84 7.36 25.94
N LYS A 77 -1.14 7.67 24.69
CA LYS A 77 -1.71 8.96 24.27
C LYS A 77 -3.05 9.21 24.97
N LEU A 78 -3.95 8.23 24.98
CA LEU A 78 -5.21 8.32 25.71
C LEU A 78 -5.00 8.59 27.20
N ALA A 79 -4.07 7.89 27.84
CA ALA A 79 -3.79 8.13 29.25
C ALA A 79 -3.19 9.51 29.52
N GLU A 80 -2.36 10.02 28.62
CA GLU A 80 -1.80 11.38 28.71
C GLU A 80 -2.89 12.45 28.48
N ASP A 81 -3.62 12.36 27.37
CA ASP A 81 -4.66 13.31 26.96
C ASP A 81 -5.82 13.40 27.97
N PHE A 82 -6.15 12.28 28.64
CA PHE A 82 -7.21 12.18 29.64
C PHE A 82 -6.70 12.12 31.09
N GLN A 83 -5.40 12.33 31.31
CA GLN A 83 -4.76 12.33 32.63
C GLN A 83 -5.09 11.08 33.49
N ILE A 84 -5.12 9.91 32.85
CA ILE A 84 -5.41 8.64 33.52
C ILE A 84 -4.16 8.18 34.26
N PRO A 85 -4.23 7.93 35.59
CA PRO A 85 -3.08 7.46 36.35
C PRO A 85 -2.71 6.04 35.93
N ILE A 86 -1.61 5.90 35.17
CA ILE A 86 -1.07 4.59 34.83
C ILE A 86 -0.08 4.18 35.93
N PHE A 87 -0.45 3.19 36.73
CA PHE A 87 0.49 2.45 37.55
C PHE A 87 1.32 1.52 36.66
N THR A 88 2.30 2.08 35.97
CA THR A 88 3.40 1.28 35.46
C THR A 88 4.25 0.87 36.67
N ASP A 89 4.58 -0.41 36.82
CA ASP A 89 5.62 -0.91 37.73
C ASP A 89 7.02 -0.40 37.29
N ASN A 90 7.19 0.91 37.23
CA ASN A 90 8.37 1.61 36.75
C ASN A 90 9.43 1.78 37.86
N ALA A 91 9.47 0.86 38.83
CA ALA A 91 10.57 0.79 39.80
C ALA A 91 11.73 -0.11 39.33
N LYS A 92 11.58 -0.91 38.26
CA LYS A 92 12.68 -1.76 37.75
C LYS A 92 12.68 -1.84 36.23
N LYS A 93 13.34 -0.87 35.59
CA LYS A 93 14.15 -0.98 34.34
C LYS A 93 14.31 0.39 33.67
N ARG A 94 14.96 1.33 34.36
CA ARG A 94 15.95 2.18 33.67
C ARG A 94 17.20 1.29 33.60
N ASN A 95 17.71 1.05 32.38
CA ASN A 95 18.82 0.14 32.03
C ASN A 95 18.42 -1.30 31.66
N ALA A 96 17.89 -1.46 30.44
CA ALA A 96 18.19 -2.62 29.62
C ALA A 96 18.03 -2.19 28.14
N SER A 97 19.16 -2.11 27.45
CA SER A 97 19.32 -2.25 25.99
C SER A 97 18.12 -1.87 25.11
N LYS A 98 18.28 -0.78 24.36
CA LYS A 98 17.52 -0.53 23.12
C LYS A 98 17.75 -1.68 22.12
N LYS A 99 17.15 -2.85 22.33
CA LYS A 99 16.77 -3.70 21.21
C LYS A 99 15.68 -2.90 20.51
N LYS A 100 16.01 -2.36 19.32
CA LYS A 100 15.04 -1.84 18.37
C LYS A 100 14.05 -2.98 18.10
N GLU A 101 13.00 -3.10 18.90
CA GLU A 101 11.81 -3.83 18.48
C GLU A 101 11.33 -3.13 17.23
N LYS A 102 11.39 -3.84 16.09
CA LYS A 102 10.86 -3.33 14.83
C LYS A 102 9.40 -2.96 15.11
N PRO A 103 8.97 -1.72 14.81
CA PRO A 103 7.58 -1.34 15.03
C PRO A 103 6.69 -2.37 14.32
N LYS A 104 5.72 -2.93 15.06
CA LYS A 104 4.68 -3.78 14.45
C LYS A 104 3.99 -2.90 13.41
N LYS A 105 4.15 -3.22 12.12
CA LYS A 105 3.48 -2.48 11.04
C LYS A 105 2.00 -2.47 11.35
N THR A 106 1.40 -1.28 11.40
CA THR A 106 -0.05 -1.16 11.59
C THR A 106 -0.76 -1.71 10.35
N LEU A 107 -2.04 -2.09 10.48
CA LEU A 107 -2.85 -2.56 9.35
C LEU A 107 -2.84 -1.53 8.22
N TYR A 108 -3.05 -0.26 8.58
CA TYR A 108 -2.93 0.90 7.67
C TYR A 108 -1.58 0.98 6.94
N GLN A 109 -0.46 0.81 7.64
CA GLN A 109 0.87 0.82 6.98
C GLN A 109 1.06 -0.36 6.03
N THR A 110 0.31 -1.44 6.23
CA THR A 110 0.34 -2.62 5.36
C THR A 110 -0.54 -2.40 4.14
N GLU A 111 -1.76 -1.88 4.34
CA GLU A 111 -2.70 -1.48 3.28
C GLU A 111 -2.09 -0.42 2.37
N LYS A 112 -1.55 0.67 2.93
CA LYS A 112 -0.90 1.72 2.14
C LYS A 112 0.27 1.20 1.30
N LYS A 113 1.06 0.26 1.85
CA LYS A 113 2.15 -0.37 1.11
C LYS A 113 1.65 -1.29 0.01
N PHE A 114 0.53 -1.94 0.23
CA PHE A 114 -0.14 -2.74 -0.78
C PHE A 114 -0.63 -1.85 -1.93
N GLU A 115 -1.33 -0.76 -1.62
CA GLU A 115 -1.78 0.23 -2.62
C GLU A 115 -0.61 0.87 -3.40
N GLU A 116 0.48 1.20 -2.71
CA GLU A 116 1.71 1.70 -3.33
C GLU A 116 2.31 0.68 -4.31
N TRP A 117 2.33 -0.59 -3.90
CA TRP A 117 2.83 -1.68 -4.74
C TRP A 117 1.89 -1.98 -5.92
N GLU A 118 0.58 -1.97 -5.72
CA GLU A 118 -0.42 -2.18 -6.79
C GLU A 118 -0.27 -1.12 -7.87
N ARG A 119 -0.24 0.16 -7.47
CA ARG A 119 -0.07 1.29 -8.40
C ARG A 119 1.22 1.17 -9.20
N GLU A 120 2.32 0.83 -8.54
CA GLU A 120 3.60 0.67 -9.21
C GLU A 120 3.61 -0.53 -10.16
N SER A 121 2.97 -1.63 -9.77
CA SER A 121 2.85 -2.82 -10.61
C SER A 121 2.02 -2.54 -11.86
N ILE A 122 0.88 -1.85 -11.74
CA ILE A 122 0.06 -1.42 -12.88
C ILE A 122 0.88 -0.54 -13.83
N ARG A 123 1.65 0.41 -13.29
CA ARG A 123 2.52 1.29 -14.08
C ARG A 123 3.56 0.48 -14.86
N ILE A 124 4.30 -0.40 -14.20
CA ILE A 124 5.33 -1.25 -14.81
C ILE A 124 4.74 -2.16 -15.89
N LEU A 125 3.62 -2.81 -15.60
CA LEU A 125 2.97 -3.74 -16.52
C LEU A 125 2.40 -3.01 -17.74
N SER A 126 1.85 -1.81 -17.56
CA SER A 126 1.37 -0.97 -18.67
C SER A 126 2.51 -0.49 -19.55
N ASP A 127 3.61 -0.01 -18.95
CA ASP A 127 4.83 0.37 -19.68
C ASP A 127 5.37 -0.81 -20.51
N TYR A 128 5.35 -2.01 -19.92
CA TYR A 128 5.81 -3.22 -20.61
C TYR A 128 4.86 -3.62 -21.73
N LEU A 129 3.54 -3.57 -21.51
CA LEU A 129 2.56 -3.90 -22.55
C LEU A 129 2.75 -3.01 -23.79
N HIS A 130 2.91 -1.70 -23.60
CA HIS A 130 3.19 -0.77 -24.71
C HIS A 130 4.50 -1.10 -25.42
N LEU A 131 5.54 -1.52 -24.68
CA LEU A 131 6.79 -1.97 -25.27
C LEU A 131 6.62 -3.24 -26.10
N LEU A 132 5.82 -4.20 -25.63
CA LEU A 132 5.51 -5.42 -26.37
C LEU A 132 4.73 -5.10 -27.65
N GLU A 133 3.76 -4.19 -27.60
CA GLU A 133 3.02 -3.72 -28.77
C GLU A 133 3.96 -3.07 -29.81
N GLU A 134 4.88 -2.23 -29.34
CA GLU A 134 5.92 -1.64 -30.19
C GLU A 134 6.80 -2.72 -30.84
N TRP A 135 7.22 -3.73 -30.08
CA TRP A 135 8.04 -4.83 -30.57
C TRP A 135 7.33 -5.68 -31.62
N LYS A 136 6.03 -5.94 -31.43
CA LYS A 136 5.21 -6.63 -32.43
C LYS A 136 5.21 -5.91 -33.76
N ILE A 137 5.27 -4.58 -33.77
CA ILE A 137 5.28 -3.79 -35.01
C ILE A 137 6.72 -3.70 -35.56
N ARG A 138 7.68 -3.29 -34.73
CA ARG A 138 9.06 -3.00 -35.17
C ARG A 138 9.81 -4.24 -35.62
N TYR A 139 9.58 -5.37 -34.96
CA TYR A 139 10.35 -6.60 -35.15
C TYR A 139 9.55 -7.71 -35.84
N ALA A 140 8.36 -7.39 -36.38
CA ALA A 140 7.59 -8.33 -37.18
C ALA A 140 8.41 -8.84 -38.38
N PRO A 141 8.48 -10.17 -38.58
CA PRO A 141 9.06 -10.73 -39.80
C PRO A 141 8.23 -10.28 -41.01
N LYS A 142 8.91 -9.80 -42.05
CA LYS A 142 8.26 -9.27 -43.27
C LYS A 142 7.99 -10.36 -44.29
N ILE A 143 8.75 -11.46 -44.22
CA ILE A 143 8.60 -12.64 -45.08
C ILE A 143 8.66 -13.92 -44.23
N PRO A 144 8.03 -15.02 -44.69
CA PRO A 144 7.94 -16.27 -43.90
C PRO A 144 9.28 -16.91 -43.55
N GLU A 145 10.31 -16.73 -44.38
CA GLU A 145 11.62 -17.35 -44.22
C GLU A 145 12.58 -16.52 -43.33
N GLU A 146 12.15 -15.35 -42.85
CA GLU A 146 12.97 -14.49 -41.99
C GLU A 146 13.09 -15.07 -40.58
N GLU A 147 14.29 -15.01 -39.99
CA GLU A 147 14.51 -15.41 -38.60
C GLU A 147 13.82 -14.43 -37.64
N TRP A 148 13.04 -14.96 -36.70
CA TRP A 148 12.25 -14.12 -35.79
C TRP A 148 13.13 -13.55 -34.69
N LYS A 149 13.07 -12.23 -34.51
CA LYS A 149 13.79 -11.56 -33.43
C LYS A 149 13.24 -11.99 -32.06
N ALA A 150 14.12 -12.11 -31.08
CA ALA A 150 13.76 -12.52 -29.73
C ALA A 150 12.69 -11.62 -29.11
N GLU A 151 12.77 -10.31 -29.32
CA GLU A 151 11.79 -9.32 -28.85
C GLU A 151 10.40 -9.54 -29.46
N PHE A 152 10.33 -9.95 -30.73
CA PHE A 152 9.05 -10.25 -31.38
C PHE A 152 8.41 -11.51 -30.78
N ILE A 153 9.21 -12.56 -30.58
CA ILE A 153 8.74 -13.81 -29.95
C ILE A 153 8.26 -13.53 -28.52
N GLU A 154 9.05 -12.80 -27.73
CA GLU A 154 8.72 -12.39 -26.36
C GLU A 154 7.39 -11.63 -26.33
N ALA A 155 7.22 -10.65 -27.22
CA ALA A 155 5.99 -9.88 -27.29
C ALA A 155 4.76 -10.73 -27.62
N CYS A 156 4.87 -11.64 -28.58
CA CYS A 156 3.79 -12.57 -28.91
C CYS A 156 3.41 -13.48 -27.74
N GLN A 157 4.39 -13.96 -26.97
CA GLN A 157 4.16 -14.88 -25.85
C GLN A 157 3.65 -14.18 -24.57
N GLN A 158 4.10 -12.96 -24.30
CA GLN A 158 3.82 -12.29 -23.02
C GLN A 158 2.55 -11.41 -23.06
N THR A 159 2.11 -10.91 -24.23
CA THR A 159 1.00 -9.93 -24.30
C THR A 159 -0.25 -10.37 -23.52
N GLU A 160 -0.75 -11.59 -23.76
CA GLU A 160 -1.96 -12.10 -23.10
C GLU A 160 -1.78 -12.24 -21.58
N LYS A 161 -0.59 -12.69 -21.15
CA LYS A 161 -0.24 -12.81 -19.74
C LYS A 161 -0.24 -11.44 -19.04
N ILE A 162 0.31 -10.42 -19.68
CA ILE A 162 0.37 -9.06 -19.12
C ILE A 162 -1.01 -8.43 -19.07
N ASN A 163 -1.84 -8.61 -20.11
CA ASN A 163 -3.24 -8.18 -20.08
C ASN A 163 -4.00 -8.83 -18.92
N TYR A 164 -3.86 -10.15 -18.73
CA TYR A 164 -4.46 -10.85 -17.60
C TYR A 164 -4.01 -10.27 -16.24
N TYR A 165 -2.71 -9.96 -16.08
CA TYR A 165 -2.20 -9.35 -14.85
C TYR A 165 -2.78 -7.95 -14.60
N LEU A 166 -2.92 -7.14 -15.65
CA LEU A 166 -3.52 -5.81 -15.57
C LEU A 166 -5.00 -5.90 -15.22
N ASP A 167 -5.76 -6.78 -15.86
CA ASP A 167 -7.18 -6.98 -15.58
C ASP A 167 -7.41 -7.39 -14.13
N LEU A 168 -6.59 -8.30 -13.61
CA LEU A 168 -6.68 -8.75 -12.23
C LEU A 168 -6.33 -7.62 -11.25
N LEU A 169 -5.31 -6.80 -11.53
CA LEU A 169 -4.94 -5.68 -10.65
C LEU A 169 -5.95 -4.52 -10.68
N VAL A 170 -6.58 -4.25 -11.83
CA VAL A 170 -7.50 -3.12 -12.01
C VAL A 170 -8.93 -3.49 -11.62
N PHE A 171 -9.39 -4.69 -11.97
CA PHE A 171 -10.79 -5.11 -11.83
C PHE A 171 -10.99 -6.28 -10.86
N GLY A 172 -9.93 -6.97 -10.43
CA GLY A 172 -10.01 -8.12 -9.54
C GLY A 172 -10.41 -7.76 -8.10
N GLU A 173 -10.96 -8.74 -7.38
CA GLU A 173 -11.31 -8.55 -5.98
C GLU A 173 -10.04 -8.40 -5.12
N LEU A 174 -10.18 -7.89 -3.89
CA LEU A 174 -9.04 -7.72 -2.97
C LEU A 174 -8.28 -9.05 -2.75
N GLN A 175 -9.01 -10.16 -2.67
CA GLN A 175 -8.42 -11.47 -2.46
C GLN A 175 -7.52 -11.89 -3.65
N ASP A 176 -8.03 -11.73 -4.87
CA ASP A 176 -7.29 -12.09 -6.10
C ASP A 176 -6.01 -11.24 -6.24
N ARG A 177 -6.09 -9.95 -5.93
CA ARG A 177 -4.94 -9.04 -5.98
C ARG A 177 -3.88 -9.39 -4.94
N ILE A 178 -4.29 -9.83 -3.75
CA ILE A 178 -3.37 -10.34 -2.72
C ILE A 178 -2.72 -11.65 -3.17
N GLU A 179 -3.47 -12.58 -3.75
CA GLU A 179 -2.94 -13.84 -4.27
C GLU A 179 -1.92 -13.59 -5.39
N PHE A 180 -2.25 -12.70 -6.32
CA PHE A 180 -1.32 -12.26 -7.36
C PHE A 180 -0.03 -11.66 -6.80
N LEU A 181 -0.10 -10.82 -5.77
CA LEU A 181 1.11 -10.30 -5.10
C LEU A 181 1.99 -11.44 -4.58
N LEU A 182 1.40 -12.45 -3.94
CA LEU A 182 2.13 -13.57 -3.34
C LEU A 182 2.78 -14.46 -4.40
N ASP A 183 2.07 -14.73 -5.49
CA ASP A 183 2.48 -15.70 -6.50
C ASP A 183 3.30 -15.08 -7.63
N SER A 184 2.88 -13.92 -8.10
CA SER A 184 3.37 -13.28 -9.32
C SER A 184 4.07 -11.93 -9.07
N GLY A 185 4.14 -11.44 -7.83
CA GLY A 185 4.78 -10.15 -7.55
C GLY A 185 6.29 -10.08 -7.89
N LYS A 186 6.96 -11.24 -7.98
CA LYS A 186 8.35 -11.31 -8.48
C LYS A 186 8.45 -11.15 -9.99
N ASP A 187 7.40 -11.49 -10.74
CA ASP A 187 7.38 -11.35 -12.20
C ASP A 187 7.42 -9.89 -12.61
N VAL A 188 6.66 -9.03 -11.91
CA VAL A 188 6.65 -7.57 -12.12
C VAL A 188 8.06 -6.99 -12.00
N LYS A 189 8.82 -7.39 -10.98
CA LYS A 189 10.22 -6.94 -10.81
C LYS A 189 11.14 -7.40 -11.94
N ARG A 190 11.02 -8.65 -12.36
CA ARG A 190 11.81 -9.16 -13.50
C ARG A 190 11.48 -8.42 -14.79
N ILE A 191 10.21 -8.07 -15.00
CA ILE A 191 9.75 -7.27 -16.14
C ILE A 191 10.38 -5.87 -16.09
N GLU A 192 10.37 -5.21 -14.93
CA GLU A 192 11.00 -3.91 -14.75
C GLU A 192 12.50 -3.94 -15.09
N GLU A 193 13.23 -4.94 -14.58
CA GLU A 193 14.65 -5.15 -14.86
C GLU A 193 14.90 -5.39 -16.37
N ARG A 194 14.12 -6.27 -17.00
CA ARG A 194 14.18 -6.58 -18.44
C ARG A 194 13.95 -5.34 -19.30
N MET A 195 12.96 -4.51 -18.97
CA MET A 195 12.73 -3.23 -19.65
C MET A 195 13.88 -2.24 -19.45
N GLY A 196 14.48 -2.21 -18.25
CA GLY A 196 15.65 -1.39 -17.96
C GLY A 196 16.88 -1.80 -18.78
N GLU A 197 17.12 -3.10 -18.95
CA GLU A 197 18.17 -3.64 -19.81
C GLU A 197 17.95 -3.27 -21.28
N TYR A 198 16.73 -3.45 -21.80
CA TYR A 198 16.41 -3.06 -23.17
C TYR A 198 16.67 -1.57 -23.41
N ARG A 199 16.21 -0.69 -22.51
CA ARG A 199 16.41 0.76 -22.63
C ARG A 199 17.89 1.16 -22.59
N ARG A 200 18.72 0.46 -21.81
CA ARG A 200 20.17 0.70 -21.77
C ARG A 200 20.84 0.30 -23.09
N ASN A 201 20.58 -0.92 -23.55
CA ASN A 201 21.16 -1.45 -24.78
C ASN A 201 20.81 -0.58 -26.00
N ASN A 202 19.56 -0.12 -26.09
CA ASN A 202 19.12 0.73 -27.20
C ASN A 202 19.76 2.13 -27.18
N LYS A 203 19.98 2.71 -25.99
CA LYS A 203 20.70 3.99 -25.85
C LYS A 203 22.17 3.87 -26.27
N GLU A 204 22.83 2.78 -25.90
CA GLU A 204 24.22 2.52 -26.29
C GLU A 204 24.37 2.30 -27.81
N GLN A 205 23.40 1.63 -28.44
CA GLN A 205 23.35 1.45 -29.90
C GLN A 205 23.11 2.77 -30.65
N THR A 206 22.25 3.64 -30.11
CA THR A 206 21.98 4.97 -30.69
C THR A 206 23.19 5.89 -30.53
N GLY A 207 23.89 5.85 -29.39
CA GLY A 207 25.11 6.63 -29.15
C GLY A 207 26.29 6.22 -30.03
N ARG A 208 26.50 4.91 -30.24
CA ARG A 208 27.55 4.39 -31.14
C ARG A 208 27.30 4.73 -32.62
N SER A 209 26.04 4.73 -33.05
CA SER A 209 25.68 5.08 -34.45
C SER A 209 25.98 6.57 -34.76
N ILE A 210 25.79 7.46 -33.78
CA ILE A 210 26.09 8.90 -33.91
C ILE A 210 27.60 9.18 -33.89
N GLU A 211 28.39 8.40 -33.13
CA GLU A 211 29.85 8.51 -33.12
C GLU A 211 30.50 7.94 -34.40
N SER A 212 29.94 6.88 -34.99
CA SER A 212 30.42 6.36 -36.29
C SER A 212 30.15 7.34 -37.43
N GLU A 213 28.97 7.98 -37.47
CA GLU A 213 28.66 8.99 -38.49
C GLU A 213 29.51 10.27 -38.36
N ARG A 214 30.03 10.58 -37.16
CA ARG A 214 30.97 11.70 -36.96
C ARG A 214 32.41 11.40 -37.35
N ASN A 215 32.82 10.13 -37.39
CA ASN A 215 34.18 9.72 -37.75
C ASN A 215 34.34 9.40 -39.25
N GLU A 216 33.25 9.46 -40.02
CA GLU A 216 33.24 9.28 -41.49
C GLU A 216 33.12 10.62 -42.26
N LEU A 217 33.14 11.76 -41.56
CA LEU A 217 33.21 13.14 -42.09
C LEU A 217 34.57 13.79 -41.78
#